data_AF-A0A411D3I1-F1
#
_entry.id   AF-A0A411D3I1-F1
#
_cell.length_a   1.000
_cell.length_b   1.000
_cell.length_c   1.000
_cell.angle_alpha   90.00
_cell.angle_beta   90.00
_cell.angle_gamma   90.00
#
_symmetry.space_group_name_H-M   'P 1'
#
loop_
_entity.id
_entity.type
_entity.pdbx_description
1 polymer ?
#
loop_
_entity_poly.entity_id
_entity_poly.type
_entity_poly.pdbx_seq_one_letter_code
_entity_poly.pdbx_strand_id
1 'polypeptide(L)' 'VFASAERPVFTNHFLVELHRGGEEKARQVAAEHGFGVRKLPFAEGLYHFYHNGLAKARRRRSLQHQQQLERDPRVKR' A
#
# COMPACT_ATOMS: atom_id res chain seq x y z
N VAL A 1 19.48 11.13 -21.18
CA VAL A 1 19.23 9.98 -20.29
C VAL A 1 17.73 9.70 -20.28
N PHE A 2 17.29 8.61 -20.94
CA PHE A 2 15.89 8.24 -20.88
C PHE A 2 15.63 7.68 -19.50
N ALA A 3 14.93 8.44 -18.65
CA ALA A 3 14.30 7.88 -17.47
C ALA A 3 13.39 6.77 -17.97
N SER A 4 13.76 5.51 -17.72
CA SER A 4 12.85 4.39 -17.89
C SER A 4 11.59 4.76 -17.13
N ALA A 5 10.52 5.09 -17.85
CA ALA A 5 9.20 5.14 -17.25
C ALA A 5 8.92 3.70 -16.83
N GLU A 6 9.32 3.37 -15.60
CA GLU A 6 9.14 2.05 -15.02
C GLU A 6 7.67 1.71 -15.22
N ARG A 7 7.41 0.71 -16.06
CA ARG A 7 6.04 0.25 -16.31
C ARG A 7 5.45 0.00 -14.93
N PRO A 8 4.38 0.70 -14.51
CA PRO A 8 3.93 0.65 -13.13
C PRO A 8 3.69 -0.82 -12.76
N VAL A 9 4.51 -1.31 -11.85
CA VAL A 9 4.52 -2.70 -11.42
C VAL A 9 3.33 -2.84 -10.49
N PHE A 10 2.18 -3.18 -11.08
CA PHE A 10 0.94 -3.44 -10.36
C PHE A 10 1.05 -4.75 -9.61
N THR A 11 1.69 -4.68 -8.46
CA THR A 11 1.73 -5.74 -7.47
C THR A 11 0.61 -5.51 -6.48
N ASN A 12 0.18 -6.57 -5.80
CA ASN A 12 -0.76 -6.45 -4.69
C ASN A 12 -0.02 -6.02 -3.40
N HIS A 13 1.04 -5.23 -3.55
CA HIS A 13 2.00 -4.87 -2.52
C HIS A 13 2.23 -3.37 -2.60
N PHE A 14 1.96 -2.67 -1.51
CA PHE A 14 1.98 -1.22 -1.43
C PHE A 14 2.81 -0.79 -0.22
N LEU A 15 3.71 0.15 -0.45
CA LEU A 15 4.41 0.84 0.62
C LEU A 15 3.54 2.02 1.07
N VAL A 16 3.19 2.05 2.35
CA VAL A 16 2.30 3.05 2.93
C VAL A 16 3.00 3.71 4.11
N GLU A 17 3.19 5.02 4.02
CA GLU A 17 3.62 5.85 5.14
C GLU A 17 2.37 6.40 5.86
N LEU A 18 2.36 6.42 7.19
CA LEU A 18 1.26 6.99 7.97
C LEU A 18 1.70 8.23 8.71
N HIS A 19 0.86 9.29 8.67
CA HIS A 19 1.15 10.56 9.33
C HIS A 19 1.35 10.43 10.84
N ARG A 20 0.45 9.71 11.52
CA ARG A 20 0.47 9.41 12.97
C ARG A 20 -0.34 8.14 13.22
N GLY A 21 0.15 7.23 14.06
CA GLY A 21 -0.69 6.12 14.51
C GLY A 21 -0.04 4.76 14.78
N GLY A 22 1.27 4.60 14.65
CA GLY A 22 1.92 3.33 14.95
C GLY A 22 1.35 2.14 14.16
N GLU A 23 1.72 0.94 14.60
CA GLU A 23 1.36 -0.29 13.89
C GLU A 23 -0.15 -0.59 13.96
N GLU A 24 -0.80 -0.23 15.06
CA GLU A 24 -2.23 -0.48 15.25
C GLU A 24 -3.09 0.28 14.24
N LYS A 25 -2.76 1.54 13.97
CA LYS A 25 -3.49 2.32 12.97
C LYS A 25 -3.21 1.83 11.56
N ALA A 26 -1.99 1.36 11.29
CA ALA A 26 -1.66 0.71 10.04
C ALA A 26 -2.49 -0.57 9.83
N ARG A 27 -2.66 -1.36 10.88
CA ARG A 27 -3.50 -2.56 10.86
C ARG A 27 -4.97 -2.22 10.66
N GLN A 28 -5.46 -1.15 11.28
CA GLN A 28 -6.82 -0.68 11.09
C GLN A 28 -7.08 -0.26 9.64
N VAL A 29 -6.23 0.62 9.08
CA VAL A 29 -6.34 1.05 7.68
C VAL A 29 -6.22 -0.16 6.75
N ALA A 30 -5.25 -1.05 6.97
CA ALA A 30 -5.12 -2.25 6.16
C ALA A 30 -6.41 -3.09 6.20
N ALA A 31 -6.98 -3.34 7.37
CA ALA A 31 -8.21 -4.11 7.53
C ALA A 31 -9.43 -3.44 6.86
N GLU A 32 -9.60 -2.12 7.02
CA GLU A 32 -10.68 -1.34 6.39
C GLU A 32 -10.65 -1.46 4.85
N HIS A 33 -9.46 -1.55 4.29
CA HIS A 33 -9.23 -1.63 2.85
C HIS A 33 -8.99 -3.07 2.34
N GLY A 34 -9.04 -4.08 3.22
CA GLY A 34 -8.89 -5.50 2.86
C GLY A 34 -7.45 -5.98 2.64
N PHE A 35 -6.46 -5.26 3.16
CA PHE A 35 -5.03 -5.60 3.13
C PHE A 35 -4.58 -6.30 4.41
N GLY A 36 -3.55 -7.13 4.28
CA GLY A 36 -2.66 -7.48 5.38
C GLY A 36 -1.59 -6.39 5.55
N VAL A 37 -1.05 -6.26 6.77
CA VAL A 37 -0.01 -5.28 7.09
C VAL A 37 1.23 -5.96 7.65
N ARG A 38 2.41 -5.43 7.29
CA ARG A 38 3.68 -5.77 7.93
C ARG A 38 4.45 -4.49 8.24
N LYS A 39 4.90 -4.34 9.49
CA LYS A 39 5.83 -3.27 9.88
C LYS A 39 7.20 -3.51 9.26
N LEU A 40 7.82 -2.46 8.72
CA LEU A 40 9.17 -2.55 8.18
C LEU A 40 10.19 -2.31 9.31
N PRO A 41 11.14 -3.23 9.55
CA PRO A 41 12.06 -3.13 10.68
C PRO A 41 13.09 -2.00 10.51
N PHE A 42 13.29 -1.52 9.29
CA PHE A 42 14.29 -0.52 8.94
C PHE A 42 13.71 0.91 8.83
N ALA A 43 12.40 1.09 9.00
CA ALA A 43 11.76 2.38 8.78
C ALA A 43 10.61 2.62 9.78
N GLU A 44 10.69 3.74 10.50
CA GLU A 44 9.63 4.16 11.41
C GLU A 44 8.48 4.83 10.64
N GLY A 45 7.24 4.42 10.92
CA GLY A 45 6.05 4.98 10.26
C GLY A 45 5.74 4.42 8.87
N LEU A 46 6.59 3.53 8.35
CA LEU A 46 6.42 2.87 7.05
C LEU A 46 5.95 1.43 7.21
N TYR A 47 4.89 1.10 6.47
CA TYR A 47 4.21 -0.18 6.54
C TYR A 47 4.04 -0.77 5.14
N HIS A 48 4.19 -2.08 5.06
CA HIS A 48 3.94 -2.82 3.84
C HIS A 48 2.53 -3.40 3.89
N PHE A 49 1.67 -2.90 3.00
CA PHE A 49 0.31 -3.37 2.80
C PHE A 49 0.34 -4.39 1.68
N TYR A 50 -0.20 -5.57 1.92
CA TYR A 50 -0.21 -6.64 0.92
C TYR A 50 -1.56 -7.30 0.84
N HIS A 51 -1.93 -7.80 -0.34
CA HIS A 51 -3.19 -8.50 -0.53
C HIS A 51 -2.96 -9.84 -1.25
N ASN A 52 -3.23 -10.93 -0.53
CA ASN A 52 -3.01 -12.30 -1.02
C ASN A 52 -4.11 -12.78 -1.99
N GLY A 53 -5.24 -12.08 -2.09
CA GLY A 53 -6.45 -12.57 -2.74
C GLY A 53 -6.64 -12.22 -4.23
N LEU A 54 -5.78 -11.38 -4.81
CA LEU A 54 -5.95 -10.95 -6.20
C LEU A 54 -5.04 -11.74 -7.14
N ALA A 55 -5.63 -12.58 -7.98
CA ALA A 55 -4.96 -13.23 -9.09
C ALA A 55 -4.14 -12.19 -9.90
N LYS A 56 -2.85 -12.48 -10.13
CA LYS A 56 -1.88 -11.61 -10.82
C LYS A 56 -2.35 -11.07 -12.18
N ALA A 57 -3.40 -11.66 -12.76
CA ALA A 57 -3.98 -11.30 -14.04
C ALA A 57 -4.84 -10.02 -14.05
N ARG A 58 -5.36 -9.52 -12.90
CA ARG A 58 -6.26 -8.34 -12.89
C ARG A 58 -5.58 -7.05 -12.45
N ARG A 59 -4.72 -6.53 -13.35
CA ARG A 59 -3.98 -5.26 -13.23
C ARG A 59 -4.84 -4.04 -12.83
N ARG A 60 -6.10 -3.97 -13.30
CA ARG A 60 -7.03 -2.85 -13.01
C ARG A 60 -7.47 -2.75 -11.55
N ARG A 61 -7.45 -3.83 -10.75
CA ARG A 61 -7.87 -3.77 -9.33
C ARG A 61 -6.78 -3.22 -8.41
N SER A 62 -5.51 -3.51 -8.67
CA SER A 62 -4.38 -2.93 -7.92
C SER A 62 -4.36 -1.39 -8.02
N LEU A 63 -4.69 -0.82 -9.18
CA LEU A 63 -4.87 0.63 -9.36
C LEU A 63 -5.99 1.24 -8.51
N GLN A 64 -7.12 0.54 -8.39
CA GLN A 64 -8.24 1.02 -7.59
C GLN A 64 -7.89 1.02 -6.10
N HIS A 65 -7.19 -0.01 -5.66
CA HIS A 65 -6.71 -0.17 -4.30
C HIS A 65 -5.67 0.88 -3.91
N GLN A 66 -4.72 1.16 -4.79
CA GLN A 66 -3.76 2.25 -4.57
C GLN A 66 -4.47 3.59 -4.42
N GLN A 67 -5.41 3.91 -5.34
CA GLN A 67 -6.19 5.14 -5.26
C GLN A 67 -7.06 5.23 -3.99
N GLN A 68 -7.54 4.11 -3.46
CA GLN A 68 -8.28 4.08 -2.19
C GLN A 68 -7.37 4.41 -1.00
N LEU A 69 -6.16 3.84 -0.96
CA LEU A 69 -5.17 4.14 0.07
C LEU A 69 -4.69 5.59 -0.01
N GLU A 70 -4.42 6.11 -1.21
CA GLU A 70 -3.99 7.51 -1.42
C GLU A 70 -5.09 8.53 -1.07
N ARG A 71 -6.37 8.12 -1.11
CA ARG A 71 -7.49 8.96 -0.68
C ARG A 71 -7.68 8.97 0.83
N ASP A 72 -7.05 8.06 1.56
CA ASP A 72 -7.17 7.99 3.00
C ASP A 72 -6.35 9.12 3.65
N PRO A 73 -6.97 10.01 4.44
CA PRO A 73 -6.28 11.14 5.06
C PRO A 73 -5.20 10.74 6.07
N ARG A 74 -5.13 9.45 6.43
CA ARG A 74 -4.11 8.91 7.34
C ARG A 74 -2.83 8.52 6.59
N VAL A 75 -2.91 8.29 5.29
CA VAL A 75 -1.80 7.90 4.43
C VAL A 75 -1.06 9.14 3.95
N LYS A 76 0.25 9.16 4.18
CA LYS A 76 1.14 10.20 3.69
C LYS A 76 1.62 9.83 2.30
N ARG A 77 1.45 10.76 1.36
CA ARG A 77 1.82 10.60 -0.06
C ARG A 77 3.30 10.87 -0.30
#